data_AF-A0A4D4N7R9-F1
#
_entry.id   AF-A0A4D4N7R9-F1
#
_cell.length_a   1.000
_cell.length_b   1.000
_cell.length_c   1.000
_cell.angle_alpha   90.00
_cell.angle_beta   90.00
_cell.angle_gamma   90.00
#
_symmetry.space_group_name_H-M   'P 1'
#
loop_
_entity.id
_entity.type
_entity.pdbx_description
1 polymer ?
#
loop_
_entity_poly.entity_id
_entity_poly.type
_entity_poly.pdbx_seq_one_letter_code
_entity_poly.pdbx_strand_id
1 'polypeptide(L)'
;MPSMTALITPAESTSRPPLPRRPIPHERTPDRPTPSGGRPHPRTAQTTGDPVIVEALRRVVDDQIGPRRAGAIYQNTDGAFEVLAVIRDPERARGLLHRRCAQWALIVRDVLRPDGEPFAIGSVWTASDHLVREAVTR
;
A
#
# COMPACT_ATOMS: atom_id res chain seq x y z
N MET A 1 -51.15 -20.06 9.73
CA MET A 1 -51.62 -18.83 10.43
C MET A 1 -51.86 -19.22 11.87
N PRO A 2 -51.35 -18.52 12.90
CA PRO A 2 -51.37 -17.06 13.08
C PRO A 2 -49.96 -16.48 13.40
N SER A 3 -49.69 -15.19 13.22
CA SER A 3 -49.63 -14.11 14.25
C SER A 3 -48.50 -13.17 13.76
N MET A 4 -48.40 -11.87 13.98
CA MET A 4 -49.16 -10.86 14.71
C MET A 4 -48.60 -9.51 14.19
N THR A 5 -49.49 -8.56 13.93
CA THR A 5 -49.15 -7.15 13.66
C THR A 5 -48.80 -6.43 14.97
N ALA A 6 -47.72 -5.64 14.96
CA ALA A 6 -47.48 -4.49 15.86
C ALA A 6 -46.77 -3.43 15.00
N LEU A 7 -47.39 -2.34 14.56
CA LEU A 7 -47.77 -1.09 15.24
C LEU A 7 -46.60 -0.34 15.94
N ILE A 8 -46.13 0.72 15.27
CA ILE A 8 -45.85 2.12 15.72
C ILE A 8 -44.94 2.26 16.96
N THR A 9 -43.81 3.01 16.93
CA THR A 9 -43.74 4.48 17.17
C THR A 9 -42.30 4.99 16.95
N PRO A 10 -42.07 6.18 16.35
CA PRO A 10 -40.80 6.90 16.45
C PRO A 10 -40.71 7.65 17.79
N ALA A 11 -39.70 7.35 18.61
CA ALA A 11 -39.42 8.13 19.81
C ALA A 11 -38.51 9.31 19.48
N GLU A 12 -39.07 10.49 19.71
CA GLU A 12 -38.47 11.81 19.65
C GLU A 12 -37.60 12.10 20.90
N SER A 13 -36.64 13.01 20.73
CA SER A 13 -36.13 13.97 21.74
C SER A 13 -35.34 13.47 22.96
N THR A 14 -34.09 13.95 23.12
CA THR A 14 -33.70 14.89 24.20
C THR A 14 -32.17 15.07 24.28
N SER A 15 -31.75 16.33 24.16
CA SER A 15 -30.58 17.01 24.75
C SER A 15 -29.32 16.22 25.07
N ARG A 16 -28.26 16.41 24.28
CA ARG A 16 -26.89 16.41 24.81
C ARG A 16 -26.58 17.79 25.40
N PRO A 17 -26.17 17.91 26.67
CA PRO A 17 -25.85 19.19 27.28
C PRO A 17 -24.57 19.80 26.66
N PRO A 18 -24.49 21.14 26.53
CA PRO A 18 -23.30 21.80 26.01
C PRO A 18 -22.12 21.70 27.00
N LEU A 19 -20.93 21.45 26.47
CA LEU A 19 -19.67 21.39 27.24
C LEU A 19 -19.40 22.73 27.96
N PRO A 20 -18.86 22.72 29.19
CA PRO A 20 -18.56 23.93 29.92
C PRO A 20 -17.47 24.75 29.21
N ARG A 21 -17.79 26.01 28.91
CA ARG A 21 -16.83 27.01 28.41
C ARG A 21 -15.77 27.25 29.48
N ARG A 22 -14.55 26.78 29.27
CA ARG A 22 -13.39 27.22 30.07
C ARG A 22 -13.14 28.70 29.77
N PRO A 23 -13.02 29.58 30.79
CA PRO A 23 -12.61 30.95 30.58
C PRO A 23 -11.14 30.96 30.14
N ILE A 24 -10.84 31.61 29.01
CA ILE A 24 -9.47 31.91 28.61
C ILE A 24 -9.09 33.19 29.40
N PRO A 25 -8.06 33.15 30.26
CA PRO A 25 -7.56 34.36 30.89
C PRO A 25 -6.94 35.27 29.82
N HIS A 26 -7.37 36.52 29.84
CA HIS A 26 -6.87 37.61 29.01
C HIS A 26 -5.48 38.06 29.48
N GLU A 27 -4.60 38.22 28.48
CA GLU A 27 -3.48 39.16 28.33
C GLU A 27 -2.51 39.43 29.50
N ARG A 28 -1.22 39.12 29.26
CA ARG A 28 -0.10 40.00 29.66
C ARG A 28 1.13 39.81 28.76
N THR A 29 1.30 40.80 27.88
CA THR A 29 2.54 41.52 27.52
C THR A 29 3.69 40.78 26.80
N PRO A 30 4.20 41.33 25.67
CA PRO A 30 5.40 40.86 25.00
C PRO A 30 6.64 41.50 25.64
N ASP A 31 7.56 40.70 26.16
CA ASP A 31 9.00 41.01 26.13
C ASP A 31 9.79 39.80 26.66
N ARG A 32 10.45 39.06 25.76
CA ARG A 32 11.71 38.43 26.13
C ARG A 32 12.58 38.16 24.89
N PRO A 33 13.86 38.58 24.91
CA PRO A 33 14.77 38.36 23.80
C PRO A 33 15.14 36.88 23.66
N THR A 34 15.42 36.51 22.41
CA THR A 34 16.02 35.25 21.97
C THR A 34 17.23 34.84 22.80
N PRO A 35 17.36 33.56 23.19
CA PRO A 35 18.65 32.92 23.31
C PRO A 35 18.93 32.17 22.00
N SER A 36 19.89 32.70 21.25
CA SER A 36 20.72 31.92 20.33
C SER A 36 21.20 30.66 21.05
N GLY A 37 20.68 29.52 20.62
CA GLY A 37 21.05 28.20 21.10
C GLY A 37 20.74 27.23 19.99
N GLY A 38 21.49 27.34 18.89
CA GLY A 38 21.46 26.40 17.79
C GLY A 38 21.74 25.01 18.34
N ARG A 39 20.67 24.26 18.63
CA ARG A 39 20.73 22.81 18.67
C ARG A 39 21.16 22.41 17.27
N PRO A 40 22.32 21.75 17.08
CA PRO A 40 22.50 21.00 15.85
C PRO A 40 21.40 19.96 15.88
N HIS A 41 20.36 20.15 15.08
CA HIS A 41 19.54 19.03 14.67
C HIS A 41 20.53 18.01 14.12
N PRO A 42 20.54 16.74 14.59
CA PRO A 42 21.26 15.72 13.88
C PRO A 42 20.67 15.76 12.48
N ARG A 43 21.49 16.23 11.54
CA ARG A 43 21.20 16.19 10.13
C ARG A 43 21.16 14.71 9.80
N THR A 44 19.98 14.09 9.93
CA THR A 44 19.68 12.78 9.34
C THR A 44 19.54 12.96 7.83
N ALA A 45 20.53 13.60 7.22
CA ALA A 45 20.73 13.63 5.78
C ALA A 45 21.89 12.66 5.52
N GLN A 46 21.57 11.36 5.52
CA GLN A 46 22.36 10.27 4.95
C GLN A 46 21.70 8.92 5.29
N THR A 47 20.50 8.64 4.77
CA THR A 47 19.96 7.27 4.78
C THR A 47 19.13 6.95 3.53
N THR A 48 19.21 7.77 2.49
CA THR A 48 18.52 7.50 1.21
C THR A 48 19.37 6.62 0.28
N GLY A 49 20.63 6.35 0.62
CA GLY A 49 21.57 5.63 -0.25
C GLY A 49 22.57 4.76 0.48
N ASP A 50 22.28 4.33 1.71
CA ASP A 50 23.12 3.33 2.36
C ASP A 50 23.05 2.04 1.51
N PRO A 51 24.18 1.58 0.92
CA PRO A 51 24.19 0.44 0.03
C PRO A 51 23.68 -0.84 0.71
N VAL A 52 23.81 -0.95 2.04
CA VAL A 52 23.30 -2.09 2.81
C VAL A 52 21.77 -2.09 2.84
N ILE A 53 21.16 -0.92 3.01
CA ILE A 53 19.70 -0.77 3.03
C ILE A 53 19.11 -1.01 1.64
N VAL A 54 19.75 -0.48 0.60
CA VAL A 54 19.31 -0.69 -0.80
C VAL A 54 19.36 -2.18 -1.18
N GLU A 55 20.41 -2.89 -0.78
CA GLU A 55 20.54 -4.33 -1.04
C GLU A 55 19.52 -5.15 -0.24
N ALA A 56 19.27 -4.80 1.03
CA ALA A 56 18.22 -5.44 1.82
C ALA A 56 16.83 -5.26 1.19
N LEU A 57 16.53 -4.07 0.68
CA LEU A 57 15.27 -3.80 -0.03
C LEU A 57 15.14 -4.61 -1.32
N ARG A 58 16.24 -4.79 -2.08
CA ARG A 58 16.24 -5.64 -3.28
C ARG A 58 15.89 -7.09 -2.96
N ARG A 59 16.49 -7.65 -1.90
CA ARG A 59 16.18 -9.02 -1.45
C ARG A 59 14.72 -9.16 -1.06
N VAL A 60 14.18 -8.20 -0.30
CA VAL A 60 12.75 -8.19 0.04
C VAL A 60 11.86 -8.13 -1.21
N VAL A 61 12.24 -7.35 -2.22
CA VAL A 61 11.51 -7.29 -3.50
C VAL A 61 11.60 -8.62 -4.25
N ASP A 62 12.77 -9.25 -4.32
CA ASP A 62 12.93 -10.55 -4.97
C ASP A 62 12.13 -11.66 -4.24
N ASP A 63 12.11 -11.65 -2.91
CA ASP A 63 11.27 -12.56 -2.11
C ASP A 63 9.77 -12.31 -2.39
N GLN A 64 9.36 -11.05 -2.55
CA GLN A 64 7.98 -10.70 -2.87
C GLN A 64 7.59 -11.06 -4.31
N ILE A 65 8.52 -11.07 -5.26
CA ILE A 65 8.28 -11.53 -6.63
C ILE A 65 8.21 -13.06 -6.67
N GLY A 66 9.04 -13.72 -5.84
CA GLY A 66 9.15 -15.16 -5.77
C GLY A 66 9.75 -15.79 -7.04
N PRO A 67 9.40 -17.05 -7.38
CA PRO A 67 9.90 -17.72 -8.57
C PRO A 67 9.30 -17.18 -9.88
N ARG A 68 8.41 -16.18 -9.82
CA ARG A 68 7.81 -15.55 -11.01
C ARG A 68 8.88 -14.88 -11.85
N ARG A 69 9.10 -15.42 -13.04
CA ARG A 69 10.00 -14.86 -14.06
C ARG A 69 9.20 -14.56 -15.32
N ALA A 70 9.71 -13.67 -16.17
CA ALA A 70 9.11 -13.45 -17.48
C ALA A 70 9.05 -14.78 -18.26
N GLY A 71 7.88 -15.14 -18.77
CA GLY A 71 7.55 -16.41 -19.39
C GLY A 71 7.03 -17.50 -18.43
N ALA A 72 7.01 -17.26 -17.11
CA ALA A 72 6.45 -18.21 -16.15
C ALA A 72 4.93 -18.10 -16.09
N ILE A 73 4.24 -19.23 -15.92
CA ILE A 73 2.79 -19.27 -15.67
C ILE A 73 2.57 -19.69 -14.23
N TYR A 74 1.87 -18.85 -13.46
CA TYR A 74 1.43 -19.17 -12.12
C TYR A 74 -0.10 -19.21 -12.07
N GLN A 75 -0.62 -20.11 -11.24
CA GLN A 75 -2.04 -20.26 -10.99
C GLN A 75 -2.32 -19.95 -9.52
N ASN A 76 -3.36 -19.18 -9.28
CA ASN A 76 -3.91 -18.91 -7.95
C ASN A 76 -5.43 -19.11 -8.03
N THR A 77 -6.12 -18.90 -6.92
CA THR A 77 -7.58 -18.97 -6.79
C THR A 77 -8.30 -18.06 -7.79
N ASP A 78 -7.69 -16.93 -8.15
CA ASP A 78 -8.27 -15.97 -9.11
C ASP A 78 -8.16 -16.42 -10.57
N GLY A 79 -7.26 -17.35 -10.91
CA GLY A 79 -7.02 -17.79 -12.29
C GLY A 79 -5.58 -18.21 -12.58
N ALA A 80 -5.27 -18.39 -13.86
CA ALA A 80 -3.93 -18.72 -14.35
C ALA A 80 -3.36 -17.54 -15.14
N PHE A 81 -2.19 -17.04 -14.73
CA PHE A 81 -1.58 -15.85 -15.28
C PHE A 81 -0.17 -16.15 -15.78
N GLU A 82 0.10 -15.73 -17.01
CA GLU A 82 1.42 -15.72 -17.61
C GLU A 82 2.10 -14.40 -17.28
N VAL A 83 3.28 -14.47 -16.68
CA VAL A 83 4.12 -13.30 -16.43
C VAL A 83 4.80 -12.94 -17.73
N LEU A 84 4.44 -11.82 -18.34
CA LEU A 84 5.10 -11.33 -19.55
C LEU A 84 6.39 -10.57 -19.22
N ALA A 85 6.38 -9.76 -18.16
CA ALA A 85 7.54 -8.97 -17.77
C ALA A 85 7.59 -8.75 -16.25
N VAL A 86 8.83 -8.67 -15.73
CA VAL A 86 9.11 -8.30 -14.35
C VAL A 86 9.76 -6.92 -14.33
N ILE A 87 9.07 -5.94 -13.77
CA ILE A 87 9.54 -4.56 -13.65
C ILE A 87 10.05 -4.35 -12.21
N ARG A 88 11.37 -4.25 -12.06
CA ARG A 88 12.03 -3.95 -10.77
C ARG A 88 12.36 -2.46 -10.58
N ASP A 89 12.05 -1.63 -11.58
CA ASP A 89 12.26 -0.19 -11.49
C ASP A 89 11.07 0.45 -10.75
N PRO A 90 11.29 1.08 -9.57
CA PRO A 90 10.22 1.68 -8.79
C PRO A 90 9.51 2.83 -9.52
N GLU A 91 10.22 3.63 -10.32
CA GLU A 91 9.59 4.74 -11.07
C GLU A 91 8.61 4.19 -12.11
N ARG A 92 9.05 3.19 -12.88
CA ARG A 92 8.19 2.51 -13.85
C ARG A 92 7.04 1.76 -13.17
N ALA A 93 7.28 1.10 -12.04
CA ALA A 93 6.25 0.41 -11.27
C ALA A 93 5.18 1.37 -10.73
N ARG A 94 5.57 2.54 -10.23
CA ARG A 94 4.66 3.60 -9.79
C ARG A 94 3.79 4.10 -10.93
N GLY A 95 4.37 4.30 -12.11
CA GLY A 95 3.63 4.69 -13.32
C GLY A 95 2.62 3.65 -13.76
N LEU A 96 2.98 2.36 -13.71
CA LEU A 96 2.10 1.26 -14.10
C LEU A 96 0.97 1.04 -13.09
N LEU A 97 1.31 0.94 -11.80
CA LEU A 97 0.35 0.60 -10.74
C LEU A 97 -0.38 1.83 -10.18
N HIS A 98 0.01 3.04 -10.57
CA HIS A 98 -0.52 4.30 -10.05
C HIS A 98 -0.42 4.41 -8.51
N ARG A 99 0.57 3.74 -7.91
CA ARG A 99 0.80 3.68 -6.46
C ARG A 99 2.18 4.21 -6.11
N ARG A 100 2.25 5.21 -5.22
CA ARG A 100 3.51 5.84 -4.80
C ARG A 100 4.47 4.91 -4.04
N CYS A 101 3.93 3.87 -3.40
CA CYS A 101 4.70 2.87 -2.66
C CYS A 101 5.08 1.64 -3.49
N ALA A 102 4.73 1.57 -4.78
CA ALA A 102 5.14 0.46 -5.63
C ALA A 102 6.65 0.51 -5.86
N GLN A 103 7.33 -0.59 -5.53
CA GLN A 103 8.77 -0.77 -5.78
C GLN A 103 9.03 -1.65 -7.02
N TRP A 104 8.03 -2.45 -7.38
CA TRP A 104 8.08 -3.38 -8.50
C TRP A 104 6.67 -3.57 -9.05
N ALA A 105 6.60 -4.12 -10.26
CA ALA A 105 5.35 -4.53 -10.90
C ALA A 105 5.61 -5.75 -11.79
N LEU A 106 4.62 -6.61 -11.95
CA LEU A 106 4.60 -7.67 -12.95
C LEU A 106 3.59 -7.30 -14.02
N ILE A 107 3.96 -7.44 -15.28
CA ILE A 107 2.99 -7.43 -16.37
C ILE A 107 2.56 -8.87 -16.56
N VAL A 108 1.27 -9.12 -16.36
CA VAL A 108 0.69 -10.45 -16.49
C VAL A 108 -0.41 -10.45 -17.54
N ARG A 109 -0.61 -11.61 -18.16
CA ARG A 109 -1.74 -11.88 -19.05
C ARG A 109 -2.50 -13.09 -18.51
N ASP A 110 -3.82 -12.99 -18.50
CA ASP A 110 -4.68 -14.13 -18.16
C ASP A 110 -4.57 -15.21 -19.25
N VAL A 111 -4.18 -16.42 -18.87
CA VAL A 111 -4.05 -17.56 -19.79
C VAL A 111 -5.41 -18.18 -20.09
N LEU A 112 -6.37 -18.06 -19.18
CA LEU A 112 -7.74 -18.54 -19.37
C LEU A 112 -8.53 -17.61 -20.30
N ARG A 113 -8.09 -16.36 -20.45
CA ARG A 113 -8.64 -15.37 -21.38
C ARG A 113 -7.56 -14.94 -22.38
N PRO A 114 -7.38 -15.68 -23.48
CA PRO A 114 -6.31 -15.37 -24.45
C PRO A 114 -6.46 -13.98 -25.10
N ASP A 115 -7.69 -13.46 -25.18
CA ASP A 115 -7.99 -12.09 -25.65
C ASP A 115 -7.86 -11.03 -24.54
N GLY A 116 -7.42 -11.43 -23.34
CA GLY A 116 -7.22 -10.54 -22.21
C GLY A 116 -6.00 -9.64 -22.43
N GLU A 117 -6.21 -8.33 -22.32
CA GLU A 117 -5.13 -7.35 -22.36
C GLU A 117 -4.17 -7.56 -21.17
N PRO A 118 -2.85 -7.47 -21.39
CA PRO A 118 -1.88 -7.53 -20.31
C PRO A 118 -2.08 -6.38 -19.31
N PHE A 119 -2.00 -6.70 -18.01
CA PHE A 119 -2.16 -5.71 -16.95
C PHE A 119 -1.03 -5.80 -15.92
N ALA A 120 -0.77 -4.66 -15.26
CA ALA A 120 0.24 -4.58 -14.22
C ALA A 120 -0.32 -4.99 -12.87
N ILE A 121 0.41 -5.84 -12.16
CA ILE A 121 0.11 -6.23 -10.77
C ILE A 121 1.30 -5.96 -9.85
N GLY A 122 1.02 -5.68 -8.59
CA GLY A 122 2.02 -5.57 -7.53
C GLY A 122 1.73 -6.54 -6.39
N SER A 123 1.13 -7.69 -6.70
CA SER A 123 0.68 -8.67 -5.70
C SER A 123 1.82 -9.59 -5.31
N VAL A 124 2.19 -9.54 -4.03
CA VAL A 124 3.25 -10.36 -3.43
C VAL A 124 3.02 -11.86 -3.68
N TRP A 125 4.09 -12.61 -3.88
CA TRP A 125 4.08 -14.07 -3.93
C TRP A 125 3.61 -14.64 -2.60
N THR A 126 2.58 -15.48 -2.64
CA THR A 126 2.00 -16.12 -1.47
C THR A 126 2.00 -17.63 -1.64
N ALA A 127 1.74 -18.36 -0.55
CA ALA A 127 1.61 -19.81 -0.60
C ALA A 127 0.43 -20.30 -1.46
N SER A 128 -0.53 -19.42 -1.79
CA SER A 128 -1.64 -19.71 -2.69
C SER A 128 -1.25 -19.65 -4.18
N ASP A 129 -0.07 -19.10 -4.48
CA ASP A 129 0.44 -19.03 -5.84
C ASP A 129 1.21 -20.31 -6.17
N HIS A 130 0.72 -21.05 -7.16
CA HIS A 130 1.32 -22.28 -7.65
C HIS A 130 1.98 -22.04 -9.00
N LEU A 131 3.27 -22.35 -9.11
CA LEU A 131 3.97 -22.31 -10.38
C LEU A 131 3.53 -23.50 -11.25
N VAL A 132 2.82 -23.21 -12.34
CA VAL A 132 2.33 -24.23 -13.29
C VAL A 132 3.38 -24.51 -14.35
N ARG A 133 4.08 -23.47 -14.80
CA ARG A 133 5.12 -23.56 -15.81
C ARG A 133 6.24 -22.61 -15.48
N GLU A 134 7.46 -23.13 -15.47
CA GLU A 134 8.66 -22.32 -15.35
C GLU A 134 8.89 -21.47 -16.60
N ALA A 135 9.52 -20.31 -16.43
CA ALA A 135 9.98 -19.53 -17.56
C ALA A 135 10.98 -20.35 -18.38
N VAL A 136 10.69 -20.54 -19.66
CA VAL A 136 11.66 -21.12 -20.60
C VAL A 136 12.78 -20.10 -20.75
N THR A 137 13.91 -20.36 -20.11
CA THR A 137 15.15 -19.61 -20.35
C THR A 137 15.59 -19.96 -21.76
N ARG A 138 15.39 -19.04 -22.71
CA ARG A 138 15.80 -19.18 -24.10
C ARG A 138 17.04 -18.37 -24.39
#